data_AF-B4UW86-F1
#
_entry.id   AF-B4UW86-F1
#
_cell.length_a   1.000
_cell.length_b   1.000
_cell.length_c   1.000
_cell.angle_alpha   90.00
_cell.angle_beta   90.00
_cell.angle_gamma   90.00
#
_symmetry.space_group_name_H-M   'P 1'
#
loop_
_entity.id
_entity.type
_entity.pdbx_description
1 polymer ?
#
loop_
_entity_poly.entity_id
_entity_poly.type
_entity_poly.pdbx_seq_one_letter_code
_entity_poly.pdbx_strand_id
1 'polypeptide(L)'
;TDIKSFANSVVLQKKSVYPTNSDLFLTVSTNIVTTLHHANLSVYAQTFSNEFVSQAWDFFSDPTVEINTFVQEGLVDGVITDFPKTADRYRRNKCLTMGDNMPVYMLPVQIGGLLQAVTKDYLPPASAPLPPLKESEVKEPPLPSASPSPTPSGSSAGNNSAAQSPKNAQVKVTISFLLSPLAVLVACLLL
;
A
#
# COMPACT_ATOMS: atom_id res chain seq x y z
N THR A 1 11.66 -21.22 -9.19
CA THR A 1 11.57 -22.13 -10.35
C THR A 1 10.19 -22.14 -10.97
N ASP A 2 9.11 -22.12 -10.18
CA ASP A 2 7.76 -22.29 -10.73
C ASP A 2 7.25 -21.11 -11.56
N ILE A 3 7.43 -19.86 -11.08
CA ILE A 3 6.94 -18.65 -11.78
C ILE A 3 7.54 -18.51 -13.20
N LYS A 4 8.82 -18.85 -13.36
CA LYS A 4 9.52 -18.71 -14.64
C LYS A 4 9.00 -19.66 -15.73
N SER A 5 8.33 -20.76 -15.36
CA SER A 5 7.80 -21.72 -16.33
C SER A 5 6.65 -21.15 -17.18
N PHE A 6 5.95 -20.13 -16.68
CA PHE A 6 4.76 -19.55 -17.34
C PHE A 6 4.80 -18.02 -17.46
N ALA A 7 5.77 -17.33 -16.85
CA ALA A 7 5.87 -15.88 -16.89
C ALA A 7 7.22 -15.40 -17.43
N ASN A 8 7.19 -14.29 -18.17
CA ASN A 8 8.37 -13.54 -18.60
C ASN A 8 8.66 -12.33 -17.71
N SER A 9 7.63 -11.85 -17.01
CA SER A 9 7.73 -10.69 -16.13
C SER A 9 6.86 -10.85 -14.89
N VAL A 10 7.17 -10.09 -13.86
CA VAL A 10 6.46 -10.05 -12.58
C VAL A 10 6.20 -8.60 -12.20
N VAL A 11 5.02 -8.36 -11.65
CA VAL A 11 4.66 -7.08 -11.06
C VAL A 11 4.74 -7.19 -9.54
N LEU A 12 5.53 -6.34 -8.91
CA LEU A 12 5.72 -6.28 -7.47
C LEU A 12 4.99 -5.08 -6.87
N GLN A 13 4.48 -5.26 -5.65
CA GLN A 13 4.07 -4.11 -4.84
C GLN A 13 5.33 -3.37 -4.36
N LYS A 14 5.24 -2.03 -4.25
CA LYS A 14 6.33 -1.20 -3.71
C LYS A 14 6.90 -1.75 -2.38
N LYS A 15 6.01 -2.18 -1.47
CA LYS A 15 6.36 -2.75 -0.16
C LYS A 15 7.14 -4.07 -0.23
N SER A 16 7.07 -4.80 -1.35
CA SER A 16 7.87 -6.02 -1.55
C SER A 16 9.34 -5.69 -1.85
N VAL A 17 9.60 -4.56 -2.49
CA VAL A 17 10.97 -4.09 -2.79
C VAL A 17 11.54 -3.34 -1.58
N TYR A 18 10.78 -2.36 -1.07
CA TYR A 18 11.14 -1.59 0.11
C TYR A 18 10.00 -1.64 1.13
N PRO A 19 10.09 -2.53 2.15
CA PRO A 19 9.09 -2.62 3.19
C PRO A 19 9.03 -1.33 4.03
N THR A 20 7.83 -1.03 4.51
CA THR A 20 7.59 0.09 5.43
C THR A 20 7.20 -0.41 6.80
N ASN A 21 7.52 0.35 7.85
CA ASN A 21 6.94 0.13 9.17
C ASN A 21 5.48 0.63 9.25
N SER A 22 4.87 0.58 10.44
CA SER A 22 3.51 1.09 10.71
C SER A 22 3.36 2.58 10.40
N ASP A 23 4.44 3.34 10.56
CA ASP A 23 4.47 4.78 10.40
C ASP A 23 4.90 5.22 9.00
N LEU A 24 4.96 4.30 8.02
CA LEU A 24 5.31 4.56 6.61
C LEU A 24 6.76 5.01 6.34
N PHE A 25 7.70 4.69 7.23
CA PHE A 25 9.13 4.80 6.94
C PHE A 25 9.64 3.56 6.23
N LEU A 26 10.51 3.74 5.24
CA LEU A 26 11.26 2.64 4.65
C LEU A 26 12.17 2.01 5.71
N THR A 27 12.31 0.70 5.69
CA THR A 27 13.13 -0.02 6.69
C THR A 27 14.38 -0.63 6.08
N VAL A 28 14.22 -1.45 5.05
CA VAL A 28 15.30 -2.23 4.45
C VAL A 28 15.07 -2.41 2.95
N SER A 29 16.14 -2.69 2.20
CA SER A 29 16.04 -3.16 0.82
C SER A 29 15.96 -4.69 0.79
N THR A 30 14.97 -5.25 0.08
CA THR A 30 14.90 -6.70 -0.10
C THR A 30 15.71 -7.15 -1.33
N ASN A 31 16.08 -8.42 -1.36
CA ASN A 31 16.77 -9.03 -2.50
C ASN A 31 15.80 -9.57 -3.58
N ILE A 32 14.52 -9.20 -3.53
CA ILE A 32 13.49 -9.81 -4.39
C ILE A 32 13.74 -9.51 -5.87
N VAL A 33 14.11 -8.26 -6.20
CA VAL A 33 14.34 -7.83 -7.59
C VAL A 33 15.53 -8.60 -8.18
N THR A 34 16.65 -8.63 -7.46
CA THR A 34 17.84 -9.40 -7.84
C THR A 34 17.53 -10.88 -8.02
N THR A 35 16.73 -11.46 -7.12
CA THR A 35 16.34 -12.87 -7.20
C THR A 35 15.50 -13.17 -8.45
N LEU A 36 14.57 -12.28 -8.80
CA LEU A 36 13.75 -12.41 -10.00
C LEU A 36 14.56 -12.20 -11.29
N HIS A 37 15.49 -11.24 -11.28
CA HIS A 37 16.43 -11.04 -12.38
C HIS A 37 17.33 -12.26 -12.61
N HIS A 38 17.83 -12.89 -11.54
CA HIS A 38 18.59 -14.14 -11.64
C HIS A 38 17.75 -15.29 -12.24
N ALA A 39 16.43 -15.26 -12.05
CA ALA A 39 15.50 -16.18 -12.70
C ALA A 39 15.12 -15.76 -14.14
N ASN A 40 15.75 -14.71 -14.69
CA ASN A 40 15.50 -14.14 -16.01
C ASN A 40 14.04 -13.65 -16.17
N LEU A 41 13.49 -13.01 -15.13
CA LEU A 41 12.18 -12.37 -15.14
C LEU A 41 12.35 -10.86 -15.12
N SER A 42 11.65 -10.14 -16.00
CA SER A 42 11.56 -8.68 -15.92
C SER A 42 10.66 -8.26 -14.75
N VAL A 43 11.05 -7.23 -14.02
CA VAL A 43 10.41 -6.81 -12.78
C VAL A 43 9.83 -5.41 -12.95
N TYR A 44 8.52 -5.28 -12.75
CA TYR A 44 7.82 -4.00 -12.73
C TYR A 44 7.30 -3.70 -11.33
N ALA A 45 7.38 -2.46 -10.87
CA ALA A 45 6.84 -2.06 -9.57
C ALA A 45 5.52 -1.28 -9.72
N GLN A 46 4.57 -1.53 -8.80
CA GLN A 46 3.27 -0.86 -8.76
C GLN A 46 2.82 -0.48 -7.34
N THR A 47 1.93 0.49 -7.14
CA THR A 47 1.49 1.53 -8.09
C THR A 47 2.07 2.86 -7.64
N PHE A 48 2.73 3.59 -8.53
CA PHE A 48 3.28 4.92 -8.23
C PHE A 48 2.17 5.96 -8.38
N SER A 49 2.12 6.88 -7.43
CA SER A 49 1.09 7.92 -7.34
C SER A 49 1.73 9.25 -6.96
N ASN A 50 1.15 10.35 -7.44
CA ASN A 50 1.63 11.70 -7.11
C ASN A 50 1.06 12.22 -5.77
N GLU A 51 0.10 11.50 -5.19
CA GLU A 51 -0.62 11.99 -4.02
C GLU A 51 0.22 11.87 -2.76
N PHE A 52 0.19 12.92 -1.93
CA PHE A 52 1.03 13.09 -0.74
C PHE A 52 1.03 11.88 0.21
N VAL A 53 -0.11 11.21 0.37
CA VAL A 53 -0.27 10.09 1.33
C VAL A 53 0.06 8.70 0.75
N SER A 54 0.50 8.63 -0.51
CA SER A 54 0.71 7.35 -1.21
C SER A 54 2.15 6.81 -1.12
N GLN A 55 3.05 7.58 -0.51
CA GLN A 55 4.49 7.36 -0.52
C GLN A 55 5.03 7.20 0.90
N ALA A 56 6.17 6.53 1.02
CA ALA A 56 6.91 6.51 2.27
C ALA A 56 7.47 7.90 2.58
N TRP A 57 7.64 8.22 3.87
CA TRP A 57 8.16 9.54 4.30
C TRP A 57 9.53 9.86 3.74
N ASP A 58 10.35 8.83 3.52
CA ASP A 58 11.69 8.91 2.93
C ASP A 58 11.70 9.63 1.57
N PHE A 59 10.59 9.62 0.83
CA PHE A 59 10.48 10.27 -0.48
C PHE A 59 10.04 11.74 -0.41
N PHE A 60 9.76 12.27 0.78
CA PHE A 60 9.33 13.66 1.00
C PHE A 60 8.18 14.11 0.08
N SER A 61 7.27 13.18 -0.24
CA SER A 61 6.15 13.41 -1.16
C SER A 61 6.54 13.79 -2.60
N ASP A 62 7.78 13.49 -3.03
CA ASP A 62 8.22 13.69 -4.40
C ASP A 62 8.13 12.37 -5.21
N PRO A 63 7.18 12.26 -6.16
CA PRO A 63 7.05 11.08 -7.02
C PRO A 63 8.19 10.87 -8.00
N THR A 64 8.94 11.92 -8.32
CA THR A 64 10.15 11.81 -9.13
C THR A 64 11.25 11.11 -8.35
N VAL A 65 11.43 11.46 -7.07
CA VAL A 65 12.42 10.84 -6.17
C VAL A 65 12.05 9.38 -5.88
N GLU A 66 10.77 9.09 -5.68
CA GLU A 66 10.30 7.72 -5.50
C GLU A 66 10.60 6.85 -6.73
N ILE A 67 10.20 7.31 -7.93
CA ILE A 67 10.51 6.59 -9.19
C ILE A 67 12.02 6.44 -9.35
N ASN A 68 12.79 7.49 -9.10
CA ASN A 68 14.25 7.46 -9.23
C ASN A 68 14.89 6.40 -8.33
N THR A 69 14.43 6.31 -7.09
CA THR A 69 14.96 5.34 -6.13
C THR A 69 14.67 3.91 -6.59
N PHE A 70 13.44 3.62 -7.01
CA PHE A 70 13.10 2.29 -7.52
C PHE A 70 13.86 1.90 -8.80
N VAL A 71 14.12 2.85 -9.69
CA VAL A 71 14.82 2.59 -10.96
C VAL A 71 16.33 2.48 -10.78
N GLN A 72 16.96 3.41 -10.06
CA GLN A 72 18.42 3.48 -9.94
C GLN A 72 18.96 2.56 -8.84
N GLU A 73 18.31 2.53 -7.67
CA GLU A 73 18.73 1.70 -6.53
C GLU A 73 18.00 0.35 -6.53
N GLY A 74 16.68 0.36 -6.79
CA GLY A 74 15.86 -0.84 -6.79
C GLY A 74 16.00 -1.68 -8.05
N LEU A 75 16.63 -1.13 -9.09
CA LEU A 75 16.89 -1.76 -10.38
C LEU A 75 15.64 -2.38 -11.02
N VAL A 76 14.45 -1.82 -10.80
CA VAL A 76 13.24 -2.33 -11.48
C VAL A 76 13.29 -1.98 -12.96
N ASP A 77 12.80 -2.89 -13.81
CA ASP A 77 12.76 -2.71 -15.26
C ASP A 77 11.70 -1.69 -15.71
N GLY A 78 10.72 -1.41 -14.85
CA GLY A 78 9.74 -0.36 -15.11
C GLY A 78 8.82 -0.08 -13.94
N VAL A 79 8.05 1.00 -14.10
CA VAL A 79 7.08 1.48 -13.10
C VAL A 79 5.68 1.51 -13.69
N ILE A 80 4.70 1.11 -12.88
CA ILE A 80 3.28 1.17 -13.21
C ILE A 80 2.67 2.31 -12.40
N THR A 81 2.04 3.26 -13.09
CA THR A 81 1.50 4.49 -12.48
C THR A 81 0.21 4.93 -13.17
N ASP A 82 -0.68 5.51 -12.38
CA ASP A 82 -1.87 6.21 -12.89
C ASP A 82 -1.54 7.65 -13.33
N PHE A 83 -0.29 8.09 -13.14
CA PHE A 83 0.20 9.45 -13.45
C PHE A 83 1.27 9.40 -14.56
N PRO A 84 0.91 9.02 -15.80
CA PRO A 84 1.88 8.78 -16.87
C PRO A 84 2.72 10.02 -17.21
N LYS A 85 2.20 11.24 -17.01
CA LYS A 85 2.96 12.48 -17.19
C LYS A 85 4.16 12.58 -16.25
N THR A 86 4.07 12.07 -15.03
CA THR A 86 5.19 12.06 -14.08
C THR A 86 6.27 11.09 -14.53
N ALA A 87 5.90 9.84 -14.85
CA ALA A 87 6.84 8.84 -15.33
C ALA A 87 7.52 9.26 -16.64
N ASP A 88 6.77 9.86 -17.56
CA ASP A 88 7.32 10.35 -18.83
C ASP A 88 8.24 11.57 -18.65
N ARG A 89 7.95 12.45 -17.68
CA ARG A 89 8.88 13.52 -17.28
C ARG A 89 10.17 12.95 -16.70
N TYR A 90 10.07 11.96 -15.80
CA TYR A 90 11.22 11.28 -15.23
C TYR A 90 12.08 10.63 -16.31
N ARG A 91 11.48 9.83 -17.21
CA ARG A 91 12.17 9.16 -18.32
C ARG A 91 12.93 10.13 -19.24
N ARG A 92 12.40 11.34 -19.45
CA ARG A 92 13.00 12.38 -20.28
C ARG A 92 14.01 13.26 -19.53
N ASN A 93 14.27 12.98 -18.25
CA ASN A 93 15.22 13.75 -17.44
C ASN A 93 16.66 13.52 -17.92
N LYS A 94 17.34 14.61 -18.30
CA LYS A 94 18.73 14.60 -18.76
C LYS A 94 19.73 14.18 -17.69
N CYS A 95 19.39 14.31 -16.41
CA CYS A 95 20.28 13.90 -15.33
C CYS A 95 20.54 12.38 -15.34
N LEU A 96 19.61 11.58 -15.87
CA LEU A 96 19.74 10.12 -15.96
C LEU A 96 20.87 9.68 -16.89
N THR A 97 21.31 10.54 -17.81
CA THR A 97 22.41 10.23 -18.75
C THR A 97 23.76 10.75 -18.28
N MET A 98 23.85 11.35 -17.09
CA MET A 98 25.07 12.01 -16.61
C MET A 98 26.06 11.04 -15.93
N GLY A 99 25.66 9.79 -15.65
CA GLY A 99 26.51 8.80 -14.97
C GLY A 99 27.05 9.35 -13.66
N ASP A 100 28.37 9.30 -13.48
CA ASP A 100 29.07 9.79 -12.29
C ASP A 100 28.92 11.32 -12.06
N ASN A 101 28.51 12.08 -13.08
CA ASN A 101 28.24 13.52 -12.95
C ASN A 101 26.79 13.83 -12.55
N MET A 102 26.03 12.83 -12.11
CA MET A 102 24.65 13.03 -11.65
C MET A 102 24.62 13.97 -10.45
N PRO A 103 23.76 15.01 -10.46
CA PRO A 103 23.71 15.96 -9.37
C PRO A 103 23.15 15.32 -8.09
N VAL A 104 23.58 15.85 -6.93
CA VAL A 104 23.22 15.31 -5.59
C VAL A 104 21.70 15.20 -5.39
N TYR A 105 20.91 16.14 -5.93
CA TYR A 105 19.45 16.12 -5.82
C TYR A 105 18.76 15.02 -6.65
N MET A 106 19.51 14.35 -7.53
CA MET A 106 19.04 13.20 -8.32
C MET A 106 19.53 11.87 -7.75
N LEU A 107 20.23 11.85 -6.61
CA LEU A 107 20.61 10.60 -5.98
C LEU A 107 19.37 9.88 -5.42
N PRO A 108 19.33 8.54 -5.46
CA PRO A 108 18.33 7.75 -4.76
C PRO A 108 18.29 8.06 -3.26
N VAL A 109 17.13 7.86 -2.65
CA VAL A 109 17.02 8.00 -1.19
C VAL A 109 17.73 6.83 -0.51
N GLN A 110 18.42 7.11 0.58
CA GLN A 110 18.97 6.08 1.44
C GLN A 110 17.84 5.34 2.18
N ILE A 111 17.65 4.07 1.83
CA ILE A 111 16.60 3.22 2.43
C ILE A 111 16.82 3.12 3.95
N GLY A 112 15.81 3.51 4.73
CA GLY A 112 15.87 3.50 6.20
C GLY A 112 16.74 4.62 6.81
N GLY A 113 17.24 5.55 5.99
CA GLY A 113 18.02 6.69 6.46
C GLY A 113 17.16 7.66 7.28
N LEU A 114 15.91 7.92 6.84
CA LEU A 114 15.03 8.83 7.56
C LEU A 114 14.63 8.27 8.93
N LEU A 115 14.40 6.95 9.02
CA LEU A 115 14.06 6.28 10.28
C LEU A 115 15.17 6.44 11.34
N GLN A 116 16.43 6.51 10.93
CA GLN A 116 17.56 6.73 11.85
C GLN A 116 17.59 8.15 12.43
N ALA A 117 16.98 9.12 11.75
CA ALA A 117 16.86 10.50 12.22
C ALA A 117 15.67 10.71 13.17
N VAL A 118 14.74 9.75 13.27
CA VAL A 118 13.60 9.83 14.18
C VAL A 118 14.08 9.59 15.62
N THR A 119 13.94 10.60 16.48
CA THR A 119 14.26 10.44 17.91
C THR A 119 13.19 9.62 18.62
N LYS A 120 13.56 9.00 19.75
CA LYS A 120 12.67 8.14 20.54
C LYS A 120 11.37 8.84 20.95
N ASP A 121 11.39 10.16 21.09
CA ASP A 121 10.24 10.97 21.51
C ASP A 121 9.16 11.09 20.43
N TYR A 122 9.50 10.85 19.15
CA TYR A 122 8.55 10.85 18.04
C TYR A 122 8.09 9.45 17.64
N LEU A 123 8.63 8.39 18.25
CA LEU A 123 8.16 7.03 18.02
C LEU A 123 6.84 6.79 18.75
N PRO A 124 5.88 6.05 18.16
CA PRO A 124 4.69 5.65 18.88
C PRO A 124 5.08 4.79 20.11
N PRO A 125 4.25 4.80 21.17
CA PRO A 125 4.46 3.92 22.31
C PRO A 125 4.63 2.46 21.84
N ALA A 126 5.59 1.75 22.43
CA ALA A 126 5.78 0.33 22.11
C ALA A 126 4.47 -0.43 22.36
N SER A 127 4.04 -1.21 21.36
CA SER A 127 2.86 -2.08 21.50
C SER A 127 3.03 -3.00 22.70
N ALA A 128 1.96 -3.19 23.47
CA ALA A 128 1.97 -4.12 24.58
C ALA A 128 2.34 -5.53 24.09
N PRO A 129 3.16 -6.30 24.83
CA PRO A 129 3.46 -7.68 24.49
C PRO A 129 2.16 -8.47 24.30
N LEU A 130 2.12 -9.30 23.26
CA LEU A 130 1.00 -10.23 23.10
C LEU A 130 0.91 -11.11 24.35
N PRO A 131 -0.28 -11.30 24.94
CA PRO A 131 -0.45 -12.17 26.09
C PRO A 131 -0.03 -13.61 25.71
N PRO A 132 0.57 -14.37 26.64
CA PRO A 132 0.98 -15.75 26.38
C PRO A 132 -0.26 -16.59 26.09
N LEU A 133 -0.19 -17.40 25.01
CA LEU A 133 -1.25 -18.35 24.67
C LEU A 133 -1.42 -19.36 25.80
N LYS A 134 -2.65 -19.52 26.30
CA LYS A 134 -2.97 -20.57 27.27
C LYS A 134 -3.43 -21.82 26.54
N GLU A 135 -3.11 -23.00 27.07
CA GLU A 135 -3.53 -24.29 26.51
C GLU A 135 -5.05 -24.38 26.28
N SER A 136 -5.84 -23.73 27.15
CA SER A 136 -7.30 -23.66 27.04
C SER A 136 -7.81 -22.78 25.89
N GLU A 137 -6.99 -21.86 25.38
CA GLU A 137 -7.33 -20.97 24.25
C GLU A 137 -6.97 -21.59 22.90
N VAL A 138 -5.99 -22.50 22.88
CA VAL A 138 -5.54 -23.24 21.68
C VAL A 138 -6.40 -24.48 21.42
N LYS A 139 -7.01 -25.04 22.47
CA LYS A 139 -7.79 -26.27 22.37
C LYS A 139 -9.22 -25.98 21.90
N GLU A 140 -9.43 -26.08 20.59
CA GLU A 140 -10.79 -26.09 20.04
C GLU A 140 -11.57 -27.30 20.58
N PRO A 141 -12.80 -27.12 21.10
CA PRO A 141 -13.68 -28.23 21.42
C PRO A 141 -13.94 -29.08 20.17
N PRO A 142 -14.16 -30.41 20.32
CA PRO A 142 -14.53 -31.24 19.19
C PRO A 142 -15.79 -30.67 18.52
N LEU A 143 -15.77 -30.61 17.18
CA LEU A 143 -16.92 -30.17 16.40
C LEU A 143 -18.14 -31.01 16.81
N PRO A 144 -19.32 -30.40 17.01
CA PRO A 144 -20.53 -31.15 17.30
C PRO A 144 -20.81 -32.13 16.15
N SER A 145 -21.29 -33.33 16.48
CA SER A 145 -21.67 -34.33 15.48
C SER A 145 -22.65 -33.73 14.47
N ALA A 146 -22.34 -33.88 13.18
CA ALA A 146 -23.24 -33.47 12.12
C ALA A 146 -24.58 -34.19 12.28
N SER A 147 -25.67 -33.44 12.42
CA SER A 147 -27.01 -34.04 12.35
C SER A 147 -27.22 -34.61 10.94
N PRO A 148 -27.77 -35.83 10.81
CA PRO A 148 -28.13 -36.35 9.50
C PRO A 148 -29.13 -35.38 8.84
N SER A 149 -28.85 -35.02 7.59
CA SER A 149 -29.79 -34.25 6.78
C SER A 149 -31.12 -35.00 6.72
N PRO A 150 -32.27 -34.34 6.95
CA PRO A 150 -33.55 -34.97 6.80
C PRO A 150 -33.69 -35.44 5.34
N THR A 151 -33.83 -36.76 5.16
CA THR A 151 -34.24 -37.37 3.90
C THR A 151 -35.58 -36.76 3.45
N PRO A 152 -35.78 -36.50 2.16
CA PRO A 152 -37.03 -35.96 1.68
C PRO A 152 -38.09 -37.07 1.67
N SER A 153 -39.00 -37.04 2.64
CA SER A 153 -40.23 -37.82 2.59
C SER A 153 -41.42 -36.93 2.91
N GLY A 154 -42.14 -36.58 1.84
CA GLY A 154 -43.60 -36.54 1.76
C GLY A 154 -44.37 -35.70 2.77
N SER A 155 -44.81 -34.53 2.29
CA SER A 155 -46.16 -33.95 2.47
C SER A 155 -46.74 -33.86 3.89
N SER A 156 -46.92 -32.63 4.39
CA SER A 156 -48.26 -32.00 4.48
C SER A 156 -48.22 -30.62 5.15
N ALA A 157 -48.94 -29.70 4.50
CA ALA A 157 -49.59 -28.47 4.94
C ALA A 157 -49.23 -27.82 6.31
N GLY A 158 -48.93 -26.52 6.28
CA GLY A 158 -49.15 -25.65 7.43
C GLY A 158 -48.36 -24.34 7.43
N ASN A 159 -48.86 -23.33 6.71
CA ASN A 159 -48.65 -21.88 6.85
C ASN A 159 -47.36 -21.34 7.50
N ASN A 160 -46.46 -20.80 6.68
CA ASN A 160 -45.48 -19.81 7.12
C ASN A 160 -45.78 -18.44 6.47
N SER A 161 -46.20 -17.50 7.32
CA SER A 161 -46.15 -16.07 7.03
C SER A 161 -44.70 -15.64 6.82
N ALA A 162 -44.42 -15.01 5.68
CA ALA A 162 -43.11 -14.47 5.36
C ALA A 162 -42.83 -13.22 6.21
N ALA A 163 -41.81 -13.30 7.09
CA ALA A 163 -41.19 -12.13 7.69
C ALA A 163 -39.96 -11.74 6.87
N GLN A 164 -40.01 -10.53 6.31
CA GLN A 164 -39.02 -9.94 5.41
C GLN A 164 -37.69 -9.63 6.12
N SER A 165 -36.58 -9.81 5.38
CA SER A 165 -35.27 -9.27 5.76
C SER A 165 -35.29 -7.73 5.68
N PRO A 166 -34.74 -7.01 6.68
CA PRO A 166 -34.69 -5.56 6.62
C PRO A 166 -33.66 -5.09 5.59
N LYS A 167 -34.11 -4.23 4.67
CA LYS A 167 -33.27 -3.55 3.68
C LYS A 167 -32.40 -2.50 4.37
N ASN A 168 -31.11 -2.50 4.02
CA ASN A 168 -30.11 -1.55 4.48
C ASN A 168 -30.47 -0.13 4.02
N ALA A 169 -30.84 0.76 4.95
CA ALA A 169 -31.17 2.16 4.67
C ALA A 169 -29.93 3.04 4.88
N GLN A 170 -29.27 3.43 3.78
CA GLN A 170 -28.24 4.47 3.80
C GLN A 170 -28.92 5.85 3.72
N VAL A 171 -28.76 6.67 4.76
CA VAL A 171 -29.25 8.05 4.79
C VAL A 171 -28.29 8.94 4.01
N LYS A 172 -28.80 9.57 2.94
CA LYS A 172 -28.05 10.52 2.11
C LYS A 172 -28.04 11.89 2.81
N VAL A 173 -26.94 12.22 3.49
CA VAL A 173 -26.72 13.56 4.05
C VAL A 173 -26.17 14.48 2.95
N THR A 174 -26.87 15.56 2.66
CA THR A 174 -26.45 16.61 1.72
C THR A 174 -25.88 17.77 2.53
N ILE A 175 -24.58 18.06 2.40
CA ILE A 175 -23.90 19.16 3.09
C ILE A 175 -23.81 20.36 2.14
N SER A 176 -24.50 21.43 2.48
CA SER A 176 -24.47 22.72 1.77
C SER A 176 -23.22 23.52 2.14
N PHE A 177 -22.27 23.66 1.22
CA PHE A 177 -21.13 24.58 1.34
C PHE A 177 -21.48 25.95 0.74
N LEU A 178 -22.08 26.85 1.52
CA LEU A 178 -22.38 28.23 1.08
C LEU A 178 -21.85 29.33 2.00
N LEU A 179 -20.96 29.02 2.94
CA LEU A 179 -20.35 30.03 3.79
C LEU A 179 -18.83 29.81 3.85
N SER A 180 -18.09 30.44 2.95
CA SER A 180 -16.86 31.20 3.27
C SER A 180 -15.96 31.48 2.04
N PRO A 181 -16.40 32.32 1.08
CA PRO A 181 -15.45 33.07 0.25
C PRO A 181 -15.18 34.48 0.81
N LEU A 182 -16.04 35.00 1.70
CA LEU A 182 -15.93 36.38 2.22
C LEU A 182 -14.79 36.54 3.24
N ALA A 183 -14.48 35.50 4.02
CA ALA A 183 -13.40 35.55 5.02
C ALA A 183 -12.00 35.64 4.39
N VAL A 184 -11.81 35.03 3.21
CA VAL A 184 -10.52 35.06 2.48
C VAL A 184 -10.25 36.45 1.90
N LEU A 185 -11.30 37.15 1.46
CA LEU A 185 -11.17 38.46 0.83
C LEU A 185 -10.79 39.56 1.85
N VAL A 186 -11.25 39.45 3.09
CA VAL A 186 -10.87 40.38 4.18
C VAL A 186 -9.42 40.20 4.60
N ALA A 187 -8.91 38.96 4.60
CA ALA A 187 -7.51 38.69 4.94
C ALA A 187 -6.53 39.24 3.88
N CYS A 188 -6.90 39.22 2.60
CA CYS A 188 -6.07 39.77 1.53
C CYS A 188 -6.01 41.30 1.51
N LEU A 189 -6.97 42.00 2.13
CA LEU A 189 -6.98 43.48 2.19
C LEU A 189 -6.19 44.04 3.39
N LEU A 190 -5.74 43.17 4.29
CA LEU A 190 -5.00 43.54 5.51
C LEU A 190 -3.51 43.14 5.46
N LEU A 191 -3.02 42.69 4.30
CA LEU A 191 -1.61 42.37 4.03
C LEU A 191 -0.99 43.43 3.10
#